data_AF-A0A6N7YRA7-F1
#
_entry.id   AF-A0A6N7YRA7-F1
#
_cell.length_a   1.000
_cell.length_b   1.000
_cell.length_c   1.000
_cell.angle_alpha   90.00
_cell.angle_beta   90.00
_cell.angle_gamma   90.00
#
_symmetry.space_group_name_H-M   'P 1'
#
loop_
_entity.id
_entity.type
_entity.pdbx_description
1 polymer ?
#
loop_
_entity_poly.entity_id
_entity_poly.type
_entity_poly.pdbx_seq_one_letter_code
_entity_poly.pdbx_strand_id
1 'polypeptide(L)' 'MDPTVVVPALLAAAGLNPLTEEVALMIASFPARATEIDKLYAVAEARYEEPGLIFRAEL' A
#
# COMPACT_ATOMS: atom_id res chain seq x y z
N MET A 1 11.85 0.50 -7.42
CA MET A 1 10.66 1.09 -8.06
C MET A 1 10.72 2.58 -7.84
N ASP A 2 10.50 3.40 -8.87
CA ASP A 2 10.59 4.87 -8.75
C ASP A 2 9.32 5.45 -8.08
N PRO A 3 9.40 6.04 -6.88
CA PRO A 3 8.24 6.59 -6.18
C PRO A 3 7.55 7.72 -6.94
N THR A 4 8.28 8.46 -7.78
CA THR A 4 7.74 9.58 -8.55
C THR A 4 6.77 9.12 -9.64
N VAL A 5 6.86 7.87 -10.07
CA VAL A 5 5.95 7.24 -11.03
C VAL A 5 4.81 6.52 -10.31
N VAL A 6 5.13 5.82 -9.22
CA VAL A 6 4.17 4.92 -8.58
C VAL A 6 3.16 5.63 -7.70
N VAL A 7 3.58 6.63 -6.92
CA VAL A 7 2.65 7.36 -6.06
C VAL A 7 1.54 8.01 -6.90
N PRO A 8 1.81 8.74 -8.00
CA PRO A 8 0.76 9.29 -8.85
C PRO A 8 -0.13 8.21 -9.49
N ALA A 9 0.45 7.10 -9.95
CA ALA A 9 -0.32 6.02 -10.57
C ALA A 9 -1.32 5.37 -9.59
N LEU A 10 -0.91 5.16 -8.33
CA LEU A 10 -1.78 4.61 -7.29
C LEU A 10 -2.90 5.59 -6.91
N LEU A 11 -2.58 6.87 -6.78
CA LEU A 11 -3.58 7.90 -6.48
C LEU A 11 -4.62 8.03 -7.60
N ALA A 12 -4.17 8.00 -8.86
CA ALA A 12 -5.06 7.98 -10.01
C ALA A 12 -5.96 6.73 -10.05
N ALA A 13 -5.40 5.55 -9.79
CA ALA A 13 -6.17 4.31 -9.71
C ALA A 13 -7.20 4.32 -8.57
N ALA A 14 -6.90 5.02 -7.47
CA ALA A 14 -7.81 5.22 -6.34
C ALA A 14 -8.84 6.35 -6.57
N GLY A 15 -8.76 7.09 -7.70
CA GLY A 15 -9.63 8.23 -7.98
C GLY A 15 -9.40 9.42 -7.03
N LEU A 16 -8.20 9.53 -6.46
CA LEU A 16 -7.84 10.57 -5.50
C LEU A 16 -7.08 11.70 -6.19
N ASN A 17 -7.39 12.95 -5.83
CA ASN A 17 -6.68 14.14 -6.28
C ASN A 17 -6.16 14.95 -5.07
N PRO A 18 -5.07 14.50 -4.41
CA PRO A 18 -4.44 15.24 -3.31
C PRO A 18 -3.74 16.50 -3.82
N LEU A 19 -3.38 17.39 -2.89
CA LEU A 19 -2.57 18.57 -3.19
C LEU A 19 -1.14 18.18 -3.56
N THR A 20 -0.47 19.06 -4.30
CA THR A 20 0.91 18.81 -4.80
C THR A 20 1.89 18.55 -3.64
N GLU A 21 1.75 19.28 -2.54
CA GLU A 21 2.56 19.12 -1.33
C GLU A 21 2.33 17.77 -0.64
N GLU A 22 1.10 17.24 -0.70
CA GLU A 22 0.77 15.93 -0.14
C GLU A 22 1.40 14.83 -0.99
N VAL A 23 1.34 14.95 -2.32
CA VAL A 23 2.00 14.02 -3.24
C VAL A 23 3.52 14.03 -3.02
N ALA A 24 4.12 15.22 -2.87
CA ALA A 24 5.56 15.35 -2.59
C ALA A 24 5.95 14.66 -1.27
N LEU A 25 5.15 14.82 -0.22
CA LEU A 25 5.36 14.13 1.06
C LEU A 25 5.24 12.61 0.92
N MET A 26 4.24 12.13 0.17
CA MET A 26 4.06 10.70 -0.08
C MET A 26 5.23 10.10 -0.85
N ILE A 27 5.73 10.78 -1.90
CA ILE A 27 6.92 10.37 -2.66
C ILE A 27 8.14 10.28 -1.73
N ALA A 28 8.37 11.30 -0.91
CA ALA A 28 9.51 11.35 0.00
C ALA A 28 9.45 10.25 1.09
N SER A 29 8.26 9.92 1.58
CA SER A 29 8.06 8.89 2.62
C SER A 29 7.96 7.47 2.08
N PHE A 30 7.75 7.30 0.77
CA PHE A 30 7.54 5.99 0.14
C PHE A 30 8.64 4.95 0.42
N PRO A 31 9.95 5.25 0.33
CA PRO A 31 10.99 4.24 0.52
C PRO A 31 10.99 3.65 1.94
N ALA A 32 10.77 4.50 2.95
CA ALA A 32 10.65 4.06 4.34
C ALA A 32 9.41 3.18 4.53
N ARG A 33 8.27 3.60 3.96
CA ARG A 33 7.01 2.84 4.03
C ARG A 33 7.13 1.46 3.39
N ALA A 34 7.77 1.38 2.22
CA ALA A 34 8.02 0.12 1.53
C ALA A 34 8.86 -0.84 2.39
N THR A 35 9.94 -0.32 3.00
CA THR A 35 10.78 -1.10 3.91
C THR A 35 10.00 -1.66 5.11
N GLU A 36 9.11 -0.85 5.71
CA GLU A 36 8.29 -1.32 6.83
C GLU A 36 7.28 -2.39 6.40
N ILE A 37 6.71 -2.28 5.19
CA ILE A 37 5.83 -3.30 4.63
C ILE A 37 6.61 -4.60 4.39
N ASP A 38 7.82 -4.53 3.81
CA ASP A 38 8.65 -5.70 3.56
C ASP A 38 9.00 -6.44 4.86
N LYS A 39 9.24 -5.70 5.96
CA LYS A 39 9.45 -6.30 7.29
C LYS A 39 8.24 -7.09 7.78
N LEU A 40 7.02 -6.61 7.54
CA LEU A 40 5.80 -7.35 7.90
C LEU A 40 5.71 -8.68 7.12
N TYR A 41 6.03 -8.66 5.84
CA TYR A 41 6.03 -9.87 5.01
C TYR A 41 7.14 -10.87 5.36
N ALA A 42 8.22 -10.41 5.99
CA ALA A 42 9.31 -11.25 6.45
C ALA A 42 8.95 -12.09 7.70
N VAL A 43 7.91 -11.73 8.44
CA VAL A 43 7.42 -12.51 9.59
C VAL A 43 6.57 -13.65 9.08
N ALA A 44 7.15 -14.86 8.99
CA ALA A 44 6.47 -16.03 8.43
C ALA A 44 5.19 -16.37 9.18
N GLU A 45 5.18 -16.20 10.49
CA GLU A 45 4.06 -16.47 11.39
C GLU A 45 2.92 -15.44 11.26
N ALA A 46 3.20 -14.27 10.68
CA ALA A 46 2.17 -13.26 10.40
C ALA A 46 1.44 -13.51 9.08
N ARG A 47 1.87 -14.52 8.29
CA ARG A 47 1.20 -14.90 7.05
C ARG A 47 0.00 -15.79 7.40
N TYR A 48 -1.19 -15.25 7.25
CA TYR A 48 -2.40 -16.06 7.31
C TYR A 48 -2.45 -17.02 6.12
N GLU A 49 -2.81 -18.29 6.36
CA GLU A 49 -3.14 -19.22 5.27
C GLU A 49 -4.39 -18.73 4.49
N GLU A 50 -5.32 -18.08 5.20
CA GLU A 50 -6.48 -17.41 4.62
C GLU A 50 -6.45 -15.92 4.99
N PRO A 51 -6.29 -14.99 4.03
CA PRO A 51 -5.94 -13.58 4.28
C PRO A 51 -7.05 -12.72 4.92
N GLY A 52 -8.09 -13.32 5.49
CA GLY A 52 -9.16 -12.62 6.21
C GLY A 52 -10.38 -13.48 6.46
N LEU A 53 -11.37 -12.91 7.16
CA LEU A 53 -12.68 -13.53 7.33
C LEU A 53 -13.34 -13.75 5.96
N ILE A 54 -13.61 -15.02 5.63
CA ILE A 54 -14.39 -15.40 4.46
C ILE A 54 -15.88 -15.27 4.84
N PHE A 55 -16.53 -14.21 4.36
CA PHE A 55 -17.98 -14.08 4.47
C PHE A 55 -18.63 -14.95 3.39
N ARG A 56 -19.32 -16.02 3.80
CA ARG A 56 -20.17 -16.81 2.91
C ARG A 56 -21.57 -16.21 2.92
N ALA A 57 -22.01 -15.70 1.77
CA ALA A 57 -23.39 -15.35 1.55
C ALA A 57 -24.16 -16.65 1.26
N GLU A 58 -24.63 -17.33 2.30
CA GLU A 58 -25.60 -18.42 2.14
C GLU A 58 -26.98 -17.80 1.86
N LEU A 59 -27.61 -18.23 0.76
CA LEU A 59 -28.93 -17.81 0.29
C LEU A 59 -30.05 -18.49 1.11
#